data_AF-A0A1E7DRW5-F1
#
_entry.id   AF-A0A1E7DRW5-F1
#
_cell.length_a   1.000
_cell.length_b   1.000
_cell.length_c   1.000
_cell.angle_alpha   90.00
_cell.angle_beta   90.00
_cell.angle_gamma   90.00
#
_symmetry.space_group_name_H-M   'P 1'
#
loop_
_entity.id
_entity.type
_entity.pdbx_description
1 polymer ?
#
loop_
_entity_poly.entity_id
_entity_poly.type
_entity_poly.pdbx_seq_one_letter_code
_entity_poly.pdbx_strand_id
1 'polypeptide(L)'
;MLTNHDFKILFVAFTISIFLGLLLRIFYYSKTKFLFRRLLNVVILQIVFPIHAYSEIIKHRSEYIHSINRGAKISKNQKEKLKKEINSNRRVALRIIWNSIRRFKQNLDSHIELLNKLREKTGEEIVIKLEFEFKKDGTLPKAEYKEHIIDLYA
;
A
#
# COMPACT_ATOMS: atom_id res chain seq x y z
N MET A 1 -34.98 6.12 17.16
CA MET A 1 -33.64 6.75 17.07
C MET A 1 -32.62 5.69 17.42
N LEU A 2 -31.69 5.33 16.52
CA LEU A 2 -30.61 4.41 16.89
C LEU A 2 -29.77 5.06 17.99
N THR A 3 -29.53 4.34 19.07
CA THR A 3 -28.69 4.82 20.16
C THR A 3 -27.22 4.76 19.76
N ASN A 4 -26.37 5.53 20.44
CA ASN A 4 -24.92 5.47 20.25
C ASN A 4 -24.35 4.05 20.43
N HIS A 5 -25.03 3.20 21.18
CA HIS A 5 -24.65 1.80 21.37
C HIS A 5 -24.93 0.96 20.11
N ASP A 6 -26.10 1.13 19.50
CA ASP A 6 -26.48 0.44 18.26
C ASP A 6 -25.53 0.79 17.10
N PHE A 7 -25.11 2.06 17.01
CA PHE A 7 -24.11 2.49 16.03
C PHE A 7 -22.75 1.81 16.24
N LYS A 8 -22.30 1.65 17.49
CA LYS A 8 -21.04 0.92 17.80
C LYS A 8 -21.15 -0.54 17.39
N ILE A 9 -22.26 -1.20 17.70
CA ILE A 9 -22.50 -2.60 17.33
C ILE A 9 -22.50 -2.76 15.82
N LEU A 10 -23.23 -1.91 15.09
CA LEU A 10 -23.28 -1.94 13.63
C LEU A 10 -21.89 -1.69 13.01
N PHE A 11 -21.12 -0.74 13.55
CA PHE A 11 -19.77 -0.48 13.09
C PHE A 11 -18.84 -1.67 13.29
N VAL A 12 -18.93 -2.35 14.44
CA VAL A 12 -18.17 -3.57 14.73
C VAL A 12 -18.58 -4.69 13.77
N ALA A 13 -19.88 -4.94 13.59
CA ALA A 13 -20.39 -5.97 12.68
C ALA A 13 -19.98 -5.71 11.21
N PHE A 14 -20.02 -4.46 10.77
CA PHE A 14 -19.55 -4.04 9.46
C PHE A 14 -18.05 -4.30 9.29
N THR A 15 -17.25 -3.93 10.29
CA THR A 15 -15.81 -4.16 10.29
C THR A 15 -15.50 -5.66 10.20
N ILE A 16 -16.14 -6.48 11.02
CA ILE A 16 -16.01 -7.95 10.98
C ILE A 16 -16.38 -8.50 9.60
N SER A 17 -17.46 -8.00 8.99
CA SER A 17 -17.91 -8.45 7.66
C SER A 17 -16.88 -8.15 6.57
N ILE A 18 -16.23 -6.98 6.62
CA ILE A 18 -15.13 -6.64 5.72
C ILE A 18 -13.95 -7.60 5.90
N PHE A 19 -13.54 -7.82 7.16
CA PHE A 19 -12.44 -8.75 7.46
C PHE A 19 -12.76 -10.17 6.99
N LEU A 20 -13.98 -10.66 7.19
CA LEU A 20 -14.39 -11.98 6.76
C LEU A 20 -14.39 -12.10 5.23
N GLY A 21 -14.90 -11.10 4.52
CA GLY A 21 -14.87 -11.07 3.05
C GLY A 21 -13.43 -11.06 2.49
N LEU A 22 -12.52 -10.37 3.17
CA LEU A 22 -11.09 -10.38 2.87
C LEU A 22 -10.47 -11.77 3.03
N LEU A 23 -10.72 -12.40 4.19
CA LEU A 23 -10.22 -13.74 4.50
C LEU A 23 -10.75 -14.77 3.49
N LEU A 24 -12.04 -14.74 3.20
CA LEU A 24 -12.67 -15.64 2.23
C LEU A 24 -12.07 -15.48 0.83
N ARG A 25 -11.79 -14.25 0.41
CA ARG A 25 -11.17 -14.00 -0.90
C ARG A 25 -9.75 -14.56 -0.96
N ILE A 26 -8.95 -14.31 0.07
CA ILE A 26 -7.58 -14.85 0.14
C ILE A 26 -7.63 -16.37 0.14
N PHE A 27 -8.55 -16.97 0.91
CA PHE A 27 -8.73 -18.41 0.96
C PHE A 27 -9.13 -18.99 -0.40
N TYR A 28 -10.14 -18.41 -1.05
CA TYR A 28 -10.69 -18.92 -2.30
C TYR A 28 -9.70 -18.84 -3.47
N TYR A 29 -8.93 -17.76 -3.57
CA TYR A 29 -7.99 -17.55 -4.69
C TYR A 29 -6.57 -18.05 -4.40
N SER A 30 -6.27 -18.50 -3.18
CA SER A 30 -4.95 -19.02 -2.83
C SER A 30 -4.86 -20.52 -3.10
N LYS A 31 -3.83 -20.94 -3.86
CA LYS A 31 -3.58 -22.35 -4.14
C LYS A 31 -2.83 -23.09 -3.02
N THR A 32 -2.60 -22.46 -1.86
CA THR A 32 -1.69 -22.96 -0.80
C THR A 32 -2.44 -23.51 0.42
N LYS A 33 -1.86 -24.52 1.08
CA LYS A 33 -2.36 -25.04 2.37
C LYS A 33 -1.93 -24.14 3.54
N PHE A 34 -0.86 -23.36 3.38
CA PHE A 34 -0.29 -22.50 4.42
C PHE A 34 -0.90 -21.09 4.43
N LEU A 35 -2.18 -21.02 4.74
CA LEU A 35 -2.99 -19.79 4.67
C LEU A 35 -2.47 -18.66 5.56
N PHE A 36 -1.85 -18.98 6.69
CA PHE A 36 -1.28 -17.97 7.59
C PHE A 36 -0.16 -17.18 6.93
N ARG A 37 0.77 -17.86 6.22
CA ARG A 37 1.86 -17.20 5.49
C ARG A 37 1.32 -16.33 4.35
N ARG A 38 0.33 -16.85 3.63
CA ARG A 38 -0.37 -16.10 2.57
C ARG A 38 -1.02 -14.83 3.12
N LEU A 39 -1.74 -14.95 4.23
CA LEU A 39 -2.40 -13.82 4.87
C LEU A 39 -1.38 -12.73 5.24
N LEU A 40 -0.27 -13.14 5.88
CA LEU A 40 0.79 -12.24 6.30
C LEU A 40 1.42 -11.51 5.10
N ASN A 41 1.74 -12.23 4.03
CA ASN A 41 2.27 -11.63 2.79
C ASN A 41 1.30 -10.65 2.16
N VAL A 42 0.02 -10.99 2.08
CA VAL A 42 -1.01 -10.11 1.50
C VAL A 42 -1.15 -8.83 2.33
N VAL A 43 -1.16 -8.93 3.66
CA VAL A 43 -1.20 -7.78 4.56
C VAL A 43 0.04 -6.90 4.37
N ILE A 44 1.22 -7.51 4.31
CA ILE A 44 2.48 -6.82 4.07
C ILE A 44 2.44 -6.08 2.72
N LEU A 45 2.10 -6.75 1.62
CA LEU A 45 2.02 -6.11 0.30
C LEU A 45 0.99 -4.97 0.30
N GLN A 46 -0.16 -5.17 0.92
CA GLN A 46 -1.22 -4.16 0.94
C GLN A 46 -0.84 -2.91 1.74
N ILE A 47 0.08 -3.02 2.70
CA ILE A 47 0.60 -1.89 3.49
C ILE A 47 1.84 -1.28 2.84
N VAL A 48 2.75 -2.09 2.32
CA VAL A 48 4.04 -1.65 1.78
C VAL A 48 3.87 -0.90 0.48
N PHE A 49 3.00 -1.34 -0.43
CA PHE A 49 2.79 -0.66 -1.71
C PHE A 49 2.37 0.81 -1.55
N PRO A 50 1.36 1.15 -0.72
CA PRO A 50 1.02 2.55 -0.44
C PRO A 50 2.16 3.35 0.18
N ILE A 51 2.93 2.76 1.08
CA ILE A 51 4.07 3.42 1.74
C ILE A 51 5.17 3.72 0.73
N HIS A 52 5.53 2.74 -0.10
CA HIS A 52 6.55 2.89 -1.13
C HIS A 52 6.14 3.93 -2.18
N ALA A 53 4.90 3.88 -2.67
CA ALA A 53 4.37 4.89 -3.58
C ALA A 53 4.44 6.31 -2.99
N TYR A 54 4.18 6.46 -1.68
CA TYR A 54 4.34 7.76 -1.01
C TYR A 54 5.81 8.18 -0.97
N SER A 55 6.71 7.29 -0.55
CA SER A 55 8.15 7.56 -0.47
C SER A 55 8.70 8.00 -1.84
N GLU A 56 8.36 7.28 -2.90
CA GLU A 56 8.81 7.54 -4.27
C GLU A 56 8.31 8.90 -4.79
N ILE A 57 7.02 9.22 -4.55
CA ILE A 57 6.45 10.52 -4.94
C ILE A 57 7.11 11.68 -4.18
N ILE A 58 7.46 11.49 -2.90
CA ILE A 58 8.16 12.51 -2.11
C ILE A 58 9.60 12.67 -2.60
N LYS A 59 10.32 11.56 -2.81
CA LYS A 59 11.72 11.52 -3.25
C LYS A 59 11.91 12.18 -4.62
N HIS A 60 11.04 11.86 -5.58
CA HIS A 60 11.13 12.35 -6.96
C HIS A 60 10.24 13.57 -7.24
N ARG A 61 9.78 14.28 -6.20
CA ARG A 61 8.86 15.43 -6.32
C ARG A 61 9.33 16.46 -7.35
N SER A 62 10.60 16.82 -7.32
CA SER A 62 11.18 17.82 -8.22
C SER A 62 11.12 17.36 -9.68
N GLU A 63 11.37 16.09 -9.94
CA GLU A 63 11.29 15.48 -11.28
C GLU A 63 9.84 15.41 -11.77
N TYR A 64 8.88 15.10 -10.90
CA TYR A 64 7.45 15.16 -11.22
C TYR A 64 7.01 16.59 -11.55
N ILE A 65 7.46 17.59 -10.79
CA ILE A 65 7.15 19.00 -11.09
C ILE A 65 7.78 19.41 -12.42
N HIS A 66 9.01 18.98 -12.68
CA HIS A 66 9.73 19.27 -13.92
C HIS A 66 9.07 18.60 -15.15
N SER A 67 8.60 17.35 -15.01
CA SER A 67 7.85 16.67 -16.08
C SER A 67 6.49 17.31 -16.34
N ILE A 68 5.77 17.76 -15.31
CA ILE A 68 4.53 18.55 -15.46
C ILE A 68 4.79 19.86 -16.22
N ASN A 69 5.92 20.51 -15.98
CA ASN A 69 6.32 21.71 -16.70
C ASN A 69 6.55 21.44 -18.18
N ARG A 70 7.31 20.38 -18.51
CA ARG A 70 7.64 20.00 -19.89
C ARG A 70 6.47 19.38 -20.66
N GLY A 71 5.48 18.77 -19.99
CA GLY A 71 4.32 18.15 -20.65
C GLY A 71 3.46 19.18 -21.39
N ALA A 72 3.45 19.14 -22.73
CA ALA A 72 2.83 20.16 -23.59
C ALA A 72 1.30 20.07 -23.72
N LYS A 73 0.62 19.10 -23.08
CA LYS A 73 -0.82 18.83 -23.30
C LYS A 73 -1.76 19.27 -22.17
N ILE A 74 -1.27 20.04 -21.20
CA ILE A 74 -2.04 20.41 -19.99
C ILE A 74 -2.11 21.94 -19.90
N SER A 75 -3.30 22.50 -19.63
CA SER A 75 -3.48 23.95 -19.50
C SER A 75 -2.67 24.52 -18.33
N LYS A 76 -2.28 25.81 -18.39
CA LYS A 76 -1.50 26.46 -17.31
C LYS A 76 -2.18 26.30 -15.94
N ASN A 77 -3.50 26.49 -15.89
CA ASN A 77 -4.29 26.34 -14.67
C ASN A 77 -4.27 24.90 -14.11
N GLN A 78 -4.28 23.88 -14.99
CA GLN A 78 -4.18 22.49 -14.57
C GLN A 78 -2.77 22.15 -14.06
N LYS A 79 -1.71 22.68 -14.69
CA LYS A 79 -0.33 22.53 -14.21
C LYS A 79 -0.15 23.13 -12.82
N GLU A 80 -0.69 24.32 -12.58
CA GLU A 80 -0.62 24.96 -11.27
C GLU A 80 -1.39 24.20 -10.18
N LYS A 81 -2.60 23.69 -10.51
CA LYS A 81 -3.35 22.81 -9.60
C LYS A 81 -2.55 21.56 -9.25
N LEU A 82 -1.97 20.87 -10.24
CA LEU A 82 -1.16 19.67 -10.02
C LEU A 82 0.09 19.94 -9.17
N LYS A 83 0.80 21.06 -9.42
CA LYS A 83 1.93 21.47 -8.58
C LYS A 83 1.49 21.73 -7.15
N LYS A 84 0.39 22.45 -6.94
CA LYS A 84 -0.15 22.75 -5.61
C LYS A 84 -0.59 21.48 -4.88
N GLU A 85 -1.12 20.49 -5.61
CA GLU A 85 -1.45 19.17 -5.09
C GLU A 85 -0.21 18.38 -4.67
N ILE A 86 0.83 18.34 -5.52
CA ILE A 86 2.09 17.63 -5.25
C ILE A 86 2.89 18.29 -4.12
N ASN A 87 2.79 19.61 -3.96
CA ASN A 87 3.54 20.34 -2.93
C ASN A 87 3.05 20.03 -1.50
N SER A 88 1.82 19.52 -1.35
CA SER A 88 1.25 19.18 -0.04
C SER A 88 1.41 17.70 0.27
N ASN A 89 2.32 17.38 1.20
CA ASN A 89 2.54 16.01 1.70
C ASN A 89 1.22 15.35 2.16
N ARG A 90 0.35 16.11 2.85
CA ARG A 90 -0.96 15.63 3.31
C ARG A 90 -1.89 15.26 2.16
N ARG A 91 -1.96 16.07 1.10
CA ARG A 91 -2.81 15.76 -0.07
C ARG A 91 -2.28 14.56 -0.84
N VAL A 92 -0.96 14.46 -1.00
CA VAL A 92 -0.31 13.30 -1.61
C VAL A 92 -0.64 12.04 -0.82
N ALA A 93 -0.45 12.05 0.51
CA ALA A 93 -0.78 10.92 1.37
C ALA A 93 -2.27 10.53 1.26
N LEU A 94 -3.18 11.49 1.36
CA LEU A 94 -4.63 11.23 1.22
C LEU A 94 -5.00 10.65 -0.14
N ARG A 95 -4.37 11.12 -1.23
CA ARG A 95 -4.61 10.60 -2.59
C ARG A 95 -4.12 9.17 -2.75
N ILE A 96 -2.97 8.86 -2.14
CA ILE A 96 -2.42 7.50 -2.13
C ILE A 96 -3.31 6.58 -1.32
N ILE A 97 -3.75 6.99 -0.13
CA ILE A 97 -4.71 6.23 0.69
C ILE A 97 -6.02 6.01 -0.10
N TRP A 98 -6.56 7.07 -0.69
CA TRP A 98 -7.79 6.99 -1.48
C TRP A 98 -7.64 6.05 -2.68
N ASN A 99 -6.54 6.15 -3.42
CA ASN A 99 -6.26 5.23 -4.52
C ASN A 99 -6.07 3.80 -4.04
N SER A 100 -5.44 3.60 -2.88
CA SER A 100 -5.24 2.28 -2.27
C SER A 100 -6.56 1.65 -1.87
N ILE A 101 -7.51 2.43 -1.36
CA ILE A 101 -8.89 1.97 -1.06
C ILE A 101 -9.64 1.68 -2.36
N ARG A 102 -9.63 2.61 -3.32
CA ARG A 102 -10.37 2.46 -4.59
C ARG A 102 -9.90 1.26 -5.41
N ARG A 103 -8.59 1.01 -5.43
CA ARG A 103 -7.98 -0.12 -6.17
C ARG A 103 -7.73 -1.34 -5.29
N PHE A 104 -8.19 -1.31 -4.04
CA PHE A 104 -7.91 -2.33 -3.05
C PHE A 104 -8.16 -3.75 -3.57
N LYS A 105 -9.36 -3.98 -4.14
CA LYS A 105 -9.75 -5.27 -4.73
C LYS A 105 -8.77 -5.74 -5.80
N GLN A 106 -8.44 -4.87 -6.75
CA GLN A 106 -7.56 -5.19 -7.89
C GLN A 106 -6.14 -5.47 -7.42
N ASN A 107 -5.63 -4.67 -6.48
CA ASN A 107 -4.31 -4.86 -5.90
C ASN A 107 -4.25 -6.18 -5.12
N LEU A 108 -5.27 -6.47 -4.31
CA LEU A 108 -5.38 -7.72 -3.56
C LEU A 108 -5.37 -8.94 -4.48
N ASP A 109 -6.16 -8.93 -5.56
CA ASP A 109 -6.18 -10.01 -6.54
C ASP A 109 -4.80 -10.17 -7.21
N SER A 110 -4.18 -9.06 -7.61
CA SER A 110 -2.86 -9.06 -8.25
C SER A 110 -1.76 -9.59 -7.33
N HIS A 111 -1.81 -9.24 -6.03
CA HIS A 111 -0.89 -9.76 -5.03
C HIS A 111 -1.08 -11.26 -4.82
N ILE A 112 -2.31 -11.76 -4.75
CA ILE A 112 -2.59 -13.19 -4.64
C ILE A 112 -2.08 -13.93 -5.88
N GLU A 113 -2.30 -13.39 -7.08
CA GLU A 113 -1.82 -13.97 -8.33
C GLU A 113 -0.28 -14.01 -8.38
N LEU A 114 0.38 -12.91 -8.02
CA LEU A 114 1.84 -12.83 -7.95
C LEU A 114 2.41 -13.86 -6.98
N LEU A 115 1.81 -13.99 -5.80
CA LEU A 115 2.20 -14.98 -4.79
C LEU A 115 1.94 -16.42 -5.22
N ASN A 116 0.88 -16.68 -5.99
CA ASN A 116 0.64 -17.99 -6.60
C ASN A 116 1.71 -18.30 -7.68
N LYS A 117 2.02 -17.34 -8.57
CA LYS A 117 3.05 -17.50 -9.61
C LYS A 117 4.43 -17.74 -9.00
N LEU A 118 4.77 -17.04 -7.92
CA LEU A 118 6.04 -17.23 -7.22
C LEU A 118 6.14 -18.65 -6.65
N ARG A 119 5.09 -19.13 -5.98
CA ARG A 119 5.04 -20.51 -5.48
C ARG A 119 5.13 -21.55 -6.61
N GLU A 120 4.48 -21.32 -7.75
CA GLU A 120 4.60 -22.22 -8.91
C GLU A 120 6.04 -22.30 -9.44
N LYS A 121 6.83 -21.23 -9.29
CA LYS A 121 8.24 -21.20 -9.70
C LYS A 121 9.20 -21.79 -8.66
N THR A 122 8.99 -21.50 -7.37
CA THR A 122 9.91 -21.91 -6.29
C THR A 122 9.53 -23.23 -5.64
N GLY A 123 8.31 -23.74 -5.86
CA GLY A 123 7.75 -24.90 -5.17
C GLY A 123 7.29 -24.61 -3.74
N GLU A 124 7.83 -23.56 -3.11
CA GLU A 124 7.61 -23.20 -1.72
C GLU A 124 6.84 -21.89 -1.52
N GLU A 125 6.22 -21.78 -0.34
CA GLU A 125 5.50 -20.58 0.09
C GLU A 125 6.50 -19.55 0.65
N ILE A 126 6.84 -18.56 -0.16
CA ILE A 126 7.75 -17.46 0.21
C ILE A 126 7.15 -16.66 1.36
N VAL A 127 7.98 -16.25 2.33
CA VAL A 127 7.58 -15.31 3.39
C VAL A 127 8.23 -13.95 3.09
N ILE A 128 7.42 -12.93 2.88
CA ILE A 128 7.91 -11.57 2.71
C ILE A 128 8.28 -11.04 4.10
N LYS A 129 9.58 -10.83 4.35
CA LYS A 129 10.06 -10.15 5.54
C LYS A 129 10.26 -8.68 5.25
N LEU A 130 9.83 -7.82 6.18
CA LEU A 130 10.15 -6.41 6.19
C LEU A 130 11.24 -6.20 7.25
N GLU A 131 12.44 -5.86 6.81
CA GLU A 131 13.48 -5.38 7.73
C GLU A 131 13.29 -3.87 7.94
N PHE A 132 13.07 -3.48 9.18
CA PHE A 132 13.00 -2.08 9.59
C PHE A 132 14.30 -1.72 10.31
N GLU A 133 15.26 -1.11 9.59
CA GLU A 133 16.43 -0.52 10.24
C GLU A 133 16.02 0.79 10.92
N PHE A 134 15.85 0.76 12.24
CA PHE A 134 15.72 1.97 13.05
C PHE A 134 17.11 2.51 13.38
N LYS A 135 17.60 3.48 12.60
CA LYS A 135 18.76 4.28 13.03
C LYS A 135 18.35 5.17 14.19
N LYS A 136 18.83 4.84 15.38
CA LYS A 136 18.59 5.57 16.62
C LYS A 136 19.67 6.64 16.79
N ASP A 137 19.58 7.75 16.05
CA ASP A 137 20.42 8.91 16.32
C ASP A 137 19.67 9.94 17.16
N GLY A 138 20.18 10.14 18.38
CA GLY A 138 19.58 10.89 19.49
C GLY A 138 19.56 12.42 19.35
N THR A 139 19.58 12.97 18.14
CA THR A 139 19.43 14.41 17.89
C THR A 139 18.81 14.61 16.51
N LEU A 140 17.56 15.07 16.44
CA LEU A 140 16.83 15.41 15.20
C LEU A 140 17.76 16.15 14.21
N PRO A 141 17.81 15.81 12.91
CA PRO A 141 16.64 15.74 12.02
C PRO A 141 16.67 14.68 10.88
N LYS A 142 15.53 14.54 10.19
CA LYS A 142 15.33 13.87 8.88
C LYS A 142 15.63 12.37 8.80
N ALA A 143 14.55 11.60 8.83
CA ALA A 143 14.52 10.20 8.43
C ALA A 143 15.02 10.04 6.99
N GLU A 144 16.29 9.72 6.82
CA GLU A 144 16.80 9.14 5.59
C GLU A 144 16.45 7.66 5.56
N TYR A 145 15.51 7.34 4.69
CA TYR A 145 15.10 5.99 4.33
C TYR A 145 16.18 5.37 3.44
N LYS A 146 16.89 4.37 3.94
CA LYS A 146 17.67 3.46 3.09
C LYS A 146 16.88 2.18 2.88
N GLU A 147 16.73 1.87 1.62
CA GLU A 147 15.87 0.84 1.06
C GLU A 147 16.75 -0.38 0.77
N HIS A 148 16.65 -1.42 1.59
CA HIS A 148 17.06 -2.77 1.19
C HIS A 148 15.78 -3.58 1.05
N ILE A 149 15.35 -3.79 -0.19
CA ILE A 149 14.35 -4.81 -0.50
C ILE A 149 15.07 -5.89 -1.29
N ILE A 150 14.74 -7.13 -0.89
CA ILE A 150 15.04 -8.42 -1.51
C ILE A 150 16.29 -9.10 -0.94
N ASP A 151 16.12 -9.74 0.22
CA ASP A 151 16.59 -11.12 0.34
C ASP A 151 15.36 -12.04 0.31
N LEU A 152 15.16 -12.68 -0.84
CA LEU A 152 14.26 -13.80 -1.04
C LEU A 152 14.91 -15.02 -0.38
N TYR A 153 14.54 -15.34 0.86
CA TYR A 153 14.91 -16.63 1.44
C TYR A 153 13.91 -17.69 0.97
N ALA A 154 14.46 -18.70 0.28
CA ALA A 154 13.81 -19.97 0.00
C ALA A 154 13.48 -20.68 1.31
#